data_AF-A0AAD1XYZ1-F1
#
_entry.id   AF-A0AAD1XYZ1-F1
#
_cell.length_a   1.000
_cell.length_b   1.000
_cell.length_c   1.000
_cell.angle_alpha   90.00
_cell.angle_beta   90.00
_cell.angle_gamma   90.00
#
_symmetry.space_group_name_H-M   'P 1'
#
loop_
_entity.id
_entity.type
_entity.pdbx_description
1 polymer ?
#
loop_
_entity_poly.entity_id
_entity_poly.type
_entity_poly.pdbx_seq_one_letter_code
_entity_poly.pdbx_strand_id
1 'polypeptide(L)'
;MRTSDEDEVSNPEILHIIKPVECPFFTGIAHKYDDRYPEEKLAEYIPEDEYKQAIGRINDILHSHWPCDTVYYGCGFVLGYMTCGLACLLPWQCIKGGKKQLLQAIDFMNIERFLPHGLFIEYHEFGCHRSCFYIRTKTERDMEQLEKKDEQMTSLALQKNKENNE
;
A
#
# COMPACT_ATOMS: atom_id res chain seq x y z
N MET A 1 -0.92 -6.00 47.98
CA MET A 1 -0.07 -5.96 46.77
C MET A 1 -0.93 -6.40 45.60
N ARG A 2 -1.43 -5.45 44.82
CA ARG A 2 -2.13 -5.68 43.56
C ARG A 2 -1.20 -5.08 42.51
N THR A 3 -0.58 -5.93 41.70
CA THR A 3 0.24 -5.50 40.58
C THR A 3 -0.72 -4.87 39.57
N SER A 4 -0.67 -3.54 39.50
CA SER A 4 -1.29 -2.76 38.43
C SER A 4 -0.35 -2.80 37.24
N ASP A 5 -0.24 -3.96 36.60
CA ASP A 5 0.20 -4.06 35.22
C ASP A 5 -1.09 -3.94 34.39
N GLU A 6 -1.66 -2.73 34.37
CA GLU A 6 -2.66 -2.38 33.37
C GLU A 6 -1.86 -2.08 32.10
N ASP A 7 -1.97 -3.01 31.14
CA ASP A 7 -1.41 -2.91 29.80
C ASP A 7 -1.59 -1.49 29.27
N GLU A 8 -0.48 -0.78 29.11
CA GLU A 8 -0.44 0.48 28.41
C GLU A 8 -0.83 0.18 26.96
N VAL A 9 -2.13 0.27 26.66
CA VAL A 9 -2.66 0.20 25.29
C VAL A 9 -2.08 1.41 24.57
N SER A 10 -0.84 1.28 24.11
CA SER A 10 -0.10 2.31 23.41
C SER A 10 -0.91 2.67 22.17
N ASN A 11 -1.48 3.87 22.20
CA ASN A 11 -2.17 4.42 21.05
C ASN A 11 -1.10 4.54 19.94
N PRO A 12 -1.30 3.96 18.75
CA PRO A 12 -0.26 3.98 17.73
C PRO A 12 0.12 5.41 17.40
N GLU A 13 1.40 5.74 17.58
CA GLU A 13 1.92 7.07 17.29
C GLU A 13 2.22 7.17 15.79
N ILE A 14 1.61 8.16 15.12
CA ILE A 14 1.88 8.43 13.71
C ILE A 14 3.20 9.20 13.62
N LEU A 15 4.24 8.51 13.19
CA LEU A 15 5.57 9.08 13.03
C LEU A 15 5.65 9.94 11.76
N HIS A 16 5.14 9.44 10.63
CA HIS A 16 5.24 10.16 9.37
C HIS A 16 4.06 9.91 8.44
N ILE A 17 3.76 10.92 7.60
CA ILE A 17 2.71 10.86 6.58
C ILE A 17 3.36 11.11 5.22
N ILE A 18 3.33 10.07 4.39
CA ILE A 18 3.84 10.12 3.03
C ILE A 18 2.74 10.66 2.14
N LYS A 19 2.96 11.86 1.61
CA LYS A 19 2.00 12.57 0.77
C LYS A 19 2.19 12.21 -0.71
N PRO A 20 1.11 12.25 -1.50
CA PRO A 20 1.23 12.13 -2.94
C PRO A 20 1.94 13.37 -3.50
N VAL A 21 2.83 13.17 -4.48
CA VAL A 21 3.55 14.28 -5.16
C VAL A 21 2.62 15.00 -6.12
N GLU A 22 1.70 14.26 -6.73
CA GLU A 22 0.79 14.75 -7.76
C GLU A 22 -0.66 14.47 -7.38
N CYS A 23 -1.59 15.26 -7.92
CA CYS A 23 -3.02 15.04 -7.72
C CYS A 23 -3.40 13.63 -8.20
N PRO A 24 -4.01 12.80 -7.34
CA PRO A 24 -4.61 11.56 -7.76
C PRO A 24 -5.59 11.83 -8.89
N PHE A 25 -5.61 10.97 -9.91
CA PHE A 25 -6.67 10.99 -10.92
C PHE A 25 -8.03 10.71 -10.25
N PHE A 26 -9.12 10.59 -11.02
CA PHE A 26 -10.48 10.23 -10.56
C PHE A 26 -10.60 8.89 -9.79
N THR A 27 -9.47 8.29 -9.45
CA THR A 27 -9.22 6.89 -9.12
C THR A 27 -8.73 6.74 -7.68
N GLY A 28 -8.45 7.85 -7.00
CA GLY A 28 -8.10 7.90 -5.57
C GLY A 28 -6.64 7.60 -5.24
N ILE A 29 -5.85 7.05 -6.17
CA ILE A 29 -4.43 6.69 -5.97
C ILE A 29 -3.52 7.62 -6.78
N ALA A 30 -2.49 8.15 -6.13
CA ALA A 30 -1.45 8.92 -6.82
C ALA A 30 -0.47 8.00 -7.56
N HIS A 31 0.01 8.49 -8.70
CA HIS A 31 1.07 7.86 -9.48
C HIS A 31 2.41 7.81 -8.72
N LYS A 32 2.68 8.82 -7.89
CA LYS A 32 3.93 8.96 -7.15
C LYS A 32 3.70 9.56 -5.76
N TYR A 33 4.48 9.09 -4.81
CA TYR A 33 4.52 9.56 -3.43
C TYR A 33 5.89 10.15 -3.09
N ASP A 34 5.89 11.08 -2.13
CA ASP A 34 7.08 11.79 -1.68
C ASP A 34 8.05 10.83 -1.00
N ASP A 35 9.28 10.75 -1.51
CA ASP A 35 10.35 9.87 -1.05
C ASP A 35 11.33 10.58 -0.11
N ARG A 36 11.03 11.82 0.29
CA ARG A 36 11.80 12.54 1.30
C ARG A 36 11.83 11.78 2.62
N TYR A 37 13.02 11.49 3.09
CA TYR A 37 13.24 10.80 4.35
C TYR A 37 13.12 11.77 5.54
N PRO A 38 12.20 11.54 6.49
CA PRO A 38 12.03 12.39 7.67
C PRO A 38 13.03 11.99 8.76
N GLU A 39 14.28 12.40 8.61
CA GLU A 39 15.39 12.04 9.50
C GLU A 39 15.06 12.26 10.99
N GLU A 40 14.47 13.40 11.34
CA GLU A 40 14.11 13.76 12.73
C GLU A 40 13.17 12.76 13.42
N LYS A 41 12.40 11.97 12.68
CA LYS A 41 11.36 11.09 13.23
C LYS A 41 11.61 9.60 12.98
N LEU A 42 12.31 9.27 11.90
CA LEU A 42 12.51 7.88 11.46
C LEU A 42 13.94 7.36 11.64
N ALA A 43 14.93 8.24 11.90
CA ALA A 43 16.34 7.84 12.04
C ALA A 43 16.58 6.83 13.15
N GLU A 44 15.77 6.85 14.21
CA GLU A 44 15.88 5.91 15.32
C GLU A 44 15.32 4.51 15.01
N TYR A 45 14.49 4.40 13.96
CA TYR A 45 13.76 3.18 13.65
C TYR A 45 14.30 2.47 12.40
N ILE A 46 14.43 3.17 11.28
CA ILE A 46 14.77 2.58 9.98
C ILE A 46 15.80 3.45 9.26
N PRO A 47 16.87 2.88 8.66
CA PRO A 47 17.85 3.67 7.91
C PRO A 47 17.23 4.30 6.65
N GLU A 48 17.80 5.42 6.22
CA GLU A 48 17.35 6.16 5.04
C GLU A 48 17.29 5.30 3.77
N ASP A 49 18.29 4.43 3.58
CA ASP A 49 18.41 3.57 2.40
C ASP A 49 17.25 2.58 2.30
N GLU A 50 16.85 1.98 3.43
CA GLU A 50 15.74 1.03 3.46
C GLU A 50 14.40 1.72 3.24
N TYR A 51 14.22 2.90 3.83
CA TYR A 51 13.05 3.74 3.58
C TYR A 51 12.93 4.10 2.10
N LYS A 52 14.01 4.64 1.50
CA LYS A 52 14.03 5.03 0.10
C LYS A 52 13.78 3.85 -0.83
N GLN A 53 14.33 2.68 -0.53
CA GLN A 53 14.04 1.47 -1.30
C GLN A 53 12.58 1.04 -1.18
N ALA A 54 11.98 1.12 0.02
CA ALA A 54 10.57 0.77 0.22
C ALA A 54 9.64 1.72 -0.55
N ILE A 55 9.84 3.04 -0.42
CA ILE A 55 9.03 4.03 -1.15
C ILE A 55 9.31 3.99 -2.66
N GLY A 56 10.56 3.73 -3.05
CA GLY A 56 10.94 3.47 -4.44
C GLY A 56 10.14 2.32 -5.03
N ARG A 57 10.08 1.18 -4.34
CA ARG A 57 9.29 0.02 -4.77
C ARG A 57 7.79 0.32 -4.87
N ILE A 58 7.24 1.08 -3.93
CA ILE A 58 5.84 1.56 -4.01
C ILE A 58 5.64 2.38 -5.28
N ASN A 59 6.52 3.36 -5.53
CA ASN A 59 6.46 4.22 -6.71
C ASN A 59 6.63 3.42 -8.01
N ASP A 60 7.50 2.41 -8.03
CA ASP A 60 7.72 1.54 -9.20
C ASP A 60 6.47 0.69 -9.51
N ILE A 61 5.82 0.12 -8.49
CA ILE A 61 4.57 -0.64 -8.65
C ILE A 61 3.44 0.26 -9.13
N LEU A 62 3.39 1.49 -8.62
CA LEU A 62 2.40 2.47 -9.06
C LEU A 62 2.65 2.86 -10.52
N HIS A 63 3.88 3.18 -10.88
CA HIS A 63 4.29 3.51 -12.25
C HIS A 63 4.11 2.32 -13.22
N SER A 64 4.23 1.07 -12.78
CA SER A 64 3.96 -0.08 -13.66
C SER A 64 2.46 -0.23 -13.97
N HIS A 65 1.59 0.30 -13.11
CA HIS A 65 0.14 0.28 -13.29
C HIS A 65 -0.41 1.60 -13.87
N TRP A 66 0.44 2.63 -14.00
CA TRP A 66 0.08 3.97 -14.48
C TRP A 66 0.92 4.40 -15.68
N PRO A 67 0.32 4.99 -16.72
CA PRO A 67 -1.08 4.91 -17.11
C PRO A 67 -1.36 3.52 -17.70
N CYS A 68 -2.54 2.93 -17.45
CA CYS A 68 -2.97 1.79 -18.26
C CYS A 68 -2.91 2.26 -19.73
N ASP A 69 -2.05 1.70 -20.56
CA ASP A 69 -1.81 2.15 -21.95
C ASP A 69 -3.12 2.31 -22.74
N THR A 70 -4.14 1.53 -22.38
CA THR A 70 -5.52 1.62 -22.88
C THR A 70 -6.21 2.97 -22.66
N VAL A 71 -5.89 3.69 -21.59
CA VAL A 71 -6.43 5.02 -21.24
C VAL A 71 -5.69 6.12 -21.97
N TYR A 72 -4.36 6.03 -22.05
CA TYR A 72 -3.50 7.08 -22.60
C TYR A 72 -3.37 6.99 -24.13
N TYR A 73 -3.25 5.78 -24.69
CA TYR A 73 -3.03 5.56 -26.12
C TYR A 73 -4.30 5.20 -26.91
N GLY A 74 -5.37 4.75 -26.25
CA GLY A 74 -6.40 3.98 -26.94
C GLY A 74 -7.69 4.71 -27.20
N CYS A 75 -8.56 4.73 -26.19
CA CYS A 75 -9.98 4.60 -26.50
C CYS A 75 -10.93 5.10 -25.41
N GLY A 76 -10.48 5.36 -24.18
CA GLY A 76 -11.36 5.61 -23.04
C GLY A 76 -12.31 6.79 -23.22
N PHE A 77 -11.84 7.91 -23.77
CA PHE A 77 -12.66 9.11 -23.96
C PHE A 77 -13.47 9.09 -25.26
N VAL A 78 -12.90 8.61 -26.37
CA VAL A 78 -13.57 8.59 -27.68
C VAL A 78 -14.53 7.40 -27.80
N LEU A 79 -14.12 6.19 -27.39
CA LEU A 79 -15.04 5.05 -27.28
C LEU A 79 -15.97 5.21 -26.07
N GLY A 80 -15.59 5.91 -25.00
CA GLY A 80 -16.49 6.18 -23.88
C GLY A 80 -17.78 6.88 -24.30
N TYR A 81 -17.70 7.82 -25.25
CA TYR A 81 -18.89 8.45 -25.82
C TYR A 81 -19.70 7.49 -26.71
N MET A 82 -19.02 6.67 -27.52
CA MET A 82 -19.66 5.71 -28.44
C MET A 82 -20.23 4.46 -27.75
N THR A 83 -19.68 4.06 -26.61
CA THR A 83 -20.08 2.87 -25.84
C THR A 83 -20.87 3.24 -24.57
N CYS A 84 -21.39 4.46 -24.47
CA CYS A 84 -22.10 4.97 -23.28
C CYS A 84 -21.37 4.70 -21.96
N GLY A 85 -20.04 4.89 -21.92
CA GLY A 85 -19.23 4.77 -20.71
C GLY A 85 -18.70 3.36 -20.39
N LEU A 86 -19.01 2.32 -21.17
CA LEU A 86 -18.41 0.99 -20.97
C LEU A 86 -16.89 0.97 -21.08
N ALA A 87 -16.31 1.80 -21.95
CA ALA A 87 -14.86 1.95 -22.07
C ALA A 87 -14.19 2.47 -20.78
N CYS A 88 -14.95 3.07 -19.86
CA CYS A 88 -14.45 3.52 -18.54
C CYS A 88 -14.34 2.38 -17.51
N LEU A 89 -14.94 1.21 -17.76
CA LEU A 89 -14.84 0.05 -16.85
C LEU A 89 -13.44 -0.59 -16.87
N LEU A 90 -12.78 -0.58 -18.02
CA LEU A 90 -11.42 -1.11 -18.19
C LEU A 90 -10.38 -0.37 -17.35
N PRO A 91 -10.25 0.98 -17.41
CA PRO A 91 -9.38 1.73 -16.50
C PRO A 91 -9.71 1.47 -15.04
N TRP A 92 -11.00 1.44 -14.70
CA TRP A 92 -11.43 1.21 -13.34
C TRP A 92 -10.96 -0.15 -12.80
N GLN A 93 -11.04 -1.20 -13.62
CA GLN A 93 -10.51 -2.52 -13.27
C GLN A 93 -8.98 -2.55 -13.19
N CYS A 94 -8.26 -1.93 -14.14
CA CYS A 94 -6.79 -1.83 -14.09
C CYS A 94 -6.33 -1.27 -12.75
N ILE A 95 -6.96 -0.17 -12.33
CA ILE A 95 -6.57 0.58 -11.13
C ILE A 95 -6.96 -0.18 -9.87
N LYS A 96 -8.14 -0.79 -9.85
CA LYS A 96 -8.53 -1.67 -8.74
C LYS A 96 -7.56 -2.85 -8.58
N GLY A 97 -7.07 -3.39 -9.69
CA GLY A 97 -6.01 -4.41 -9.72
C GLY A 97 -4.68 -3.89 -9.16
N GLY A 98 -4.23 -2.73 -9.64
CA GLY A 98 -3.00 -2.09 -9.15
C GLY A 98 -3.06 -1.74 -7.68
N LYS A 99 -4.20 -1.25 -7.18
CA LYS A 99 -4.44 -1.02 -5.74
C LYS A 99 -4.25 -2.30 -4.94
N LYS A 100 -4.83 -3.41 -5.40
CA LYS A 100 -4.74 -4.69 -4.70
C LYS A 100 -3.28 -5.16 -4.64
N GLN A 101 -2.54 -5.06 -5.74
CA GLN A 101 -1.13 -5.43 -5.78
C GLN A 101 -0.27 -4.52 -4.89
N LEU A 102 -0.56 -3.22 -4.89
CA LEU A 102 0.09 -2.25 -4.00
C LEU A 102 -0.12 -2.62 -2.53
N LEU A 103 -1.36 -2.89 -2.12
CA LEU A 103 -1.66 -3.27 -0.74
C LEU A 103 -0.97 -4.58 -0.34
N GLN A 104 -0.92 -5.56 -1.25
CA GLN A 104 -0.18 -6.80 -1.02
C GLN A 104 1.33 -6.56 -0.89
N ALA A 105 1.89 -5.68 -1.70
CA ALA A 105 3.30 -5.31 -1.60
C ALA A 105 3.59 -4.60 -0.27
N ILE A 106 2.67 -3.74 0.20
CA ILE A 106 2.79 -3.06 1.50
C ILE A 106 2.73 -4.07 2.65
N ASP A 107 1.78 -5.01 2.61
CA ASP A 107 1.69 -6.08 3.62
C ASP A 107 3.01 -6.88 3.68
N PHE A 108 3.59 -7.21 2.52
CA PHE A 108 4.87 -7.90 2.43
C PHE A 108 6.05 -7.06 2.95
N MET A 109 6.13 -5.78 2.58
CA MET A 109 7.15 -4.86 3.09
C MET A 109 7.02 -4.65 4.59
N ASN A 110 5.79 -4.62 5.11
CA ASN A 110 5.55 -4.53 6.54
C ASN A 110 6.16 -5.72 7.27
N ILE A 111 6.00 -6.94 6.77
CA ILE A 111 6.56 -8.15 7.37
C ILE A 111 8.08 -8.17 7.26
N GLU A 112 8.64 -7.96 6.07
CA GLU A 112 10.08 -8.13 5.84
C GLU A 112 10.93 -6.99 6.40
N ARG A 113 10.45 -5.74 6.32
CA ARG A 113 11.26 -4.55 6.58
C ARG A 113 10.79 -3.75 7.78
N PHE A 114 9.50 -3.46 7.91
CA PHE A 114 9.04 -2.55 8.97
C PHE A 114 8.83 -3.23 10.33
N LEU A 115 8.39 -4.49 10.35
CA LEU A 115 8.13 -5.25 11.59
C LEU A 115 9.39 -5.42 12.48
N PRO A 116 10.58 -5.75 11.94
CA PRO A 116 11.82 -5.81 12.71
C PRO A 116 12.16 -4.49 13.41
N HIS A 117 11.82 -3.36 12.77
CA HIS A 117 12.04 -2.02 13.28
C HIS A 117 10.91 -1.50 14.18
N GLY A 118 9.87 -2.32 14.44
CA GLY A 118 8.72 -1.91 15.24
C GLY A 118 7.81 -0.90 14.55
N LEU A 119 7.90 -0.79 13.23
CA LEU A 119 7.13 0.12 12.40
C LEU A 119 6.03 -0.61 11.63
N PHE A 120 5.03 0.15 11.22
CA PHE A 120 3.93 -0.33 10.39
C PHE A 120 3.53 0.75 9.38
N ILE A 121 3.45 0.38 8.10
CA ILE A 121 2.91 1.25 7.05
C ILE A 121 1.44 0.91 6.81
N GLU A 122 0.60 1.93 6.89
CA GLU A 122 -0.82 1.84 6.58
C GLU A 122 -1.18 2.72 5.40
N TYR A 123 -1.96 2.18 4.47
CA TYR A 123 -2.52 2.94 3.37
C TYR A 123 -3.89 3.48 3.76
N HIS A 124 -4.08 4.79 3.61
CA HIS A 124 -5.36 5.43 3.90
C HIS A 124 -5.87 6.24 2.71
N GLU A 125 -7.18 6.13 2.46
CA GLU A 125 -7.90 6.89 1.45
C GLU A 125 -8.85 7.88 2.08
N PHE A 126 -8.69 9.15 1.73
CA PHE A 126 -9.58 10.24 2.07
C PHE A 126 -10.46 10.57 0.86
N GLY A 127 -11.56 9.82 0.74
CA GLY A 127 -12.54 9.99 -0.33
C GLY A 127 -12.01 9.60 -1.71
N CYS A 128 -12.55 10.22 -2.77
CA CYS A 128 -12.29 9.83 -4.16
C CYS A 128 -10.96 10.36 -4.75
N HIS A 129 -10.25 11.25 -4.03
CA HIS A 129 -9.21 12.08 -4.64
C HIS A 129 -7.92 12.21 -3.83
N ARG A 130 -7.80 11.55 -2.67
CA ARG A 130 -6.62 11.68 -1.81
C ARG A 130 -6.29 10.36 -1.16
N SER A 131 -5.06 9.92 -1.34
CA SER A 131 -4.48 8.77 -0.67
C SER A 131 -3.14 9.17 -0.07
N CYS A 132 -2.81 8.59 1.08
CA CYS A 132 -1.50 8.76 1.71
C CYS A 132 -1.12 7.50 2.48
N PHE A 133 0.18 7.37 2.77
CA PHE A 133 0.66 6.33 3.65
C PHE A 133 1.01 6.91 5.02
N TYR A 134 0.61 6.20 6.06
CA TYR A 134 0.94 6.49 7.43
C TYR A 134 2.00 5.51 7.90
N ILE A 135 3.09 6.03 8.44
CA ILE A 135 4.07 5.23 9.18
C ILE A 135 3.77 5.43 10.65
N ARG A 136 3.42 4.33 11.32
CA ARG A 136 3.10 4.31 12.75
C ARG A 136 3.91 3.26 13.48
N THR A 137 3.98 3.38 14.80
CA THR A 137 4.53 2.33 15.66
C THR A 137 3.61 1.11 15.64
N LYS A 138 4.21 -0.08 15.74
CA LYS A 138 3.45 -1.34 15.74
C LYS A 138 2.55 -1.44 16.97
N THR A 139 1.35 -1.96 16.80
CA THR A 139 0.46 -2.41 17.89
C THR A 139 0.36 -3.93 17.87
N GLU A 140 0.11 -4.59 19.00
CA GLU A 140 -0.07 -6.06 19.07
C GLU A 140 -1.16 -6.56 18.10
N ARG A 141 -2.23 -5.78 17.92
CA ARG A 141 -3.31 -6.08 16.97
C ARG A 141 -2.85 -6.12 15.51
N ASP A 142 -1.86 -5.33 15.14
CA ASP A 142 -1.34 -5.31 13.77
C ASP A 142 -0.51 -6.57 13.48
N MET A 143 0.21 -7.09 14.49
CA MET A 143 0.93 -8.36 14.36
C MET A 143 -0.03 -9.53 14.16
N GLU A 144 -1.10 -9.60 14.96
CA GLU A 144 -2.10 -10.67 14.82
C GLU A 144 -2.81 -10.63 13.45
N GLN A 145 -3.03 -9.43 12.89
CA GLN A 145 -3.60 -9.28 11.55
C GLN A 145 -2.63 -9.66 10.43
N LEU A 146 -1.34 -9.31 10.58
CA LEU A 146 -0.31 -9.67 9.62
C LEU A 146 -0.03 -11.17 9.61
N GLU A 147 0.04 -11.82 10.78
CA GLU A 147 0.20 -13.27 10.89
C GLU A 147 -0.95 -14.02 10.19
N LYS A 148 -2.20 -13.61 10.44
CA LYS A 148 -3.36 -14.18 9.74
C LYS A 148 -3.30 -13.97 8.23
N LYS A 149 -2.80 -12.82 7.76
CA LYS A 149 -2.65 -12.55 6.33
C LYS A 149 -1.52 -13.37 5.71
N ASP A 150 -0.42 -13.57 6.41
CA ASP A 150 0.71 -14.38 5.94
C ASP A 150 0.34 -15.87 5.84
N GLU A 151 -0.37 -16.39 6.84
CA GLU A 151 -0.95 -17.74 6.80
C GLU A 151 -1.92 -17.93 5.61
N GLN A 152 -2.76 -16.92 5.34
CA GLN A 152 -3.66 -16.90 4.20
C GLN A 152 -2.91 -16.85 2.86
N MET A 153 -1.85 -16.04 2.76
CA MET A 153 -1.02 -15.97 1.55
C MET A 153 -0.28 -17.28 1.29
N THR A 154 0.28 -17.89 2.34
CA THR A 154 1.00 -19.17 2.26
C THR A 154 0.08 -20.31 1.84
N SER A 155 -1.12 -20.39 2.42
CA SER A 155 -2.12 -21.40 2.05
C SER A 155 -2.62 -21.24 0.60
N LEU A 156 -2.81 -20.00 0.13
CA LEU A 156 -3.18 -19.72 -1.26
C LEU A 156 -2.07 -20.08 -2.25
N ALA A 157 -0.80 -19.82 -1.90
CA ALA A 157 0.35 -20.20 -2.73
C ALA A 157 0.49 -21.72 -2.86
N LEU A 158 0.25 -22.46 -1.78
CA LEU A 158 0.24 -23.94 -1.79
C LEU A 158 -0.90 -24.50 -2.65
N GLN A 159 -2.07 -23.87 -2.65
CA GLN A 159 -3.21 -24.27 -3.49
C GLN A 159 -2.89 -24.09 -4.98
N LYS A 160 -2.36 -22.92 -5.37
CA LYS A 160 -1.97 -22.67 -6.78
C LYS A 160 -0.88 -23.62 -7.28
N ASN A 161 0.07 -23.99 -6.42
CA ASN A 161 1.10 -24.97 -6.79
C ASN A 161 0.52 -26.39 -6.96
N LYS A 162 -0.60 -26.73 -6.32
CA LYS A 162 -1.29 -28.00 -6.56
C LYS A 162 -2.04 -27.98 -7.89
N GLU A 163 -2.76 -26.89 -8.18
CA GLU A 163 -3.51 -26.73 -9.44
C GLU A 163 -2.61 -26.70 -10.68
N ASN A 164 -1.38 -26.21 -10.58
CA ASN A 164 -0.43 -26.18 -11.69
C ASN A 164 0.31 -27.52 -11.92
N ASN A 165 0.18 -28.49 -11.00
CA ASN A 165 0.81 -29.81 -11.07
C ASN A 165 -0.18 -30.93 -11.44
N GLU A 166 -1.45 -30.58 -11.68
CA GLU A 166 -2.50 -31.43 -12.29
C GLU A 166 -2.68 -31.08 -13.76
#